data_AF-A0A0M4F2U0-F1
#
_entry.id   AF-A0A0M4F2U0-F1
#
_cell.length_a   1.000
_cell.length_b   1.000
_cell.length_c   1.000
_cell.angle_alpha   90.00
_cell.angle_beta   90.00
_cell.angle_gamma   90.00
#
_symmetry.space_group_name_H-M   'P 1'
#
loop_
_entity.id
_entity.type
_entity.pdbx_description
1 polymer ?
#
loop_
_entity_poly.entity_id
_entity_poly.type
_entity_poly.pdbx_seq_one_letter_code
_entity_poly.pdbx_strand_id
1 'polypeptide(L)'
;MVNASFACSPCRDELSSYSWLYLAFMTVLPLMMHCFFIDMDAKDRKFSRKQLILTASAFIEVALAAILSVFFMEPLWELRLYACEARKLTDWYTLFYNPNPNYESTYHCTQEAVYPLQTIVLVYYFLCLVNMFLIRPAICSALDVRGKAPIYSALYFLPLLTLVHGTCCGLIYYSFPYLSIAMSMVANAIHYSLKLDQTQKSLLLSSVWEVKNVVIISVHWLLLAFGICSLNYHYSLLCLVPFPSLFYILTVRFTDPNEFRDIASRI
;
A
#
# COMPACT_ATOMS: atom_id res chain seq x y z
N MET A 1 8.56 -9.22 42.36
CA MET A 1 8.19 -7.80 42.27
C MET A 1 8.81 -7.24 41.01
N VAL A 2 8.00 -6.96 39.97
CA VAL A 2 8.49 -6.19 38.82
C VAL A 2 8.49 -4.73 39.28
N ASN A 3 9.65 -4.08 39.30
CA ASN A 3 9.75 -2.68 39.74
C ASN A 3 8.84 -1.83 38.83
N ALA A 4 7.95 -1.04 39.43
CA ALA A 4 6.99 -0.18 38.71
C ALA A 4 7.67 0.80 37.73
N SER A 5 8.96 1.07 37.90
CA SER A 5 9.79 1.90 37.02
C SER A 5 10.12 1.27 35.66
N PHE A 6 9.97 -0.05 35.49
CA PHE A 6 10.34 -0.75 34.24
C PHE A 6 9.13 -1.21 33.41
N ALA A 7 7.90 -1.01 33.88
CA ALA A 7 6.73 -1.51 33.17
C ALA A 7 6.41 -0.73 31.88
N CYS A 8 6.92 0.50 31.77
CA CYS A 8 6.64 1.47 30.71
C CYS A 8 7.91 2.28 30.41
N SER A 9 8.94 1.57 29.98
CA SER A 9 10.21 2.16 29.56
C SER A 9 10.28 2.17 28.03
N PRO A 10 10.86 3.22 27.41
CA PRO A 10 11.00 3.27 25.97
C PRO A 10 11.85 2.10 25.46
N CYS A 11 11.35 1.39 24.44
CA CYS A 11 12.09 0.33 23.79
C CYS A 11 13.26 0.90 23.01
N ARG A 12 14.42 0.24 23.09
CA ARG A 12 15.65 0.59 22.37
C ARG A 12 16.09 -0.50 21.40
N ASP A 13 15.20 -1.42 21.09
CA ASP A 13 15.46 -2.50 20.14
C ASP A 13 15.32 -1.98 18.72
N GLU A 14 16.23 -2.40 17.84
CA GLU A 14 16.18 -2.02 16.43
C GLU A 14 14.97 -2.64 15.73
N LEU A 15 14.42 -1.90 14.77
CA LEU A 15 13.24 -2.33 14.03
C LEU A 15 13.48 -3.63 13.24
N SER A 16 12.66 -4.64 13.49
CA SER A 16 12.73 -5.92 12.79
C SER A 16 12.49 -5.77 11.28
N SER A 17 13.06 -6.68 10.47
CA SER A 17 12.85 -6.70 9.01
C SER A 17 11.37 -6.80 8.63
N TYR A 18 10.56 -7.53 9.40
CA TYR A 18 9.12 -7.65 9.17
C TYR A 18 8.40 -6.32 9.38
N SER A 19 8.76 -5.60 10.44
CA SER A 19 8.20 -4.29 10.76
C SER A 19 8.62 -3.23 9.72
N TRP A 20 9.83 -3.31 9.16
CA TRP A 20 10.24 -2.49 8.01
C TRP A 20 9.39 -2.77 6.76
N LEU A 21 9.12 -4.05 6.46
CA LEU A 21 8.24 -4.42 5.35
C LEU A 21 6.82 -3.92 5.59
N TYR A 22 6.31 -4.00 6.82
CA TYR A 22 5.01 -3.40 7.15
C TYR A 22 4.96 -1.89 6.88
N LEU A 23 5.99 -1.13 7.28
CA LEU A 23 6.06 0.30 6.99
C LEU A 23 6.12 0.55 5.49
N ALA A 24 6.92 -0.22 4.75
CA ALA A 24 6.97 -0.14 3.29
C ALA A 24 5.59 -0.40 2.67
N PHE A 25 4.85 -1.40 3.13
CA PHE A 25 3.47 -1.67 2.69
C PHE A 25 2.55 -0.47 2.92
N MET A 26 2.60 0.14 4.11
CA MET A 26 1.82 1.34 4.43
C MET A 26 2.19 2.55 3.56
N THR A 27 3.45 2.67 3.12
CA THR A 27 3.86 3.73 2.18
C THR A 27 3.38 3.48 0.75
N VAL A 28 3.37 2.22 0.31
CA VAL A 28 2.95 1.83 -1.05
C VAL A 28 1.45 2.04 -1.26
N LEU A 29 0.62 1.86 -0.23
CA LEU A 29 -0.84 1.99 -0.31
C LEU A 29 -1.31 3.36 -0.86
N PRO A 30 -0.94 4.52 -0.27
CA PRO A 30 -1.27 5.83 -0.85
C PRO A 30 -0.71 6.04 -2.24
N LEU A 31 0.50 5.56 -2.53
CA LEU A 31 1.13 5.70 -3.84
C LEU A 31 0.31 4.97 -4.92
N MET A 32 -0.11 3.73 -4.64
CA MET A 32 -0.96 2.95 -5.54
C MET A 32 -2.31 3.64 -5.78
N MET A 33 -2.94 4.15 -4.72
CA MET A 33 -4.20 4.91 -4.84
C MET A 33 -4.02 6.16 -5.70
N HIS A 34 -2.96 6.95 -5.47
CA HIS A 34 -2.65 8.11 -6.32
C HIS A 34 -2.48 7.72 -7.78
N CYS A 35 -1.67 6.71 -8.07
CA CYS A 35 -1.44 6.22 -9.43
C CYS A 35 -2.75 5.75 -10.09
N PHE A 36 -3.61 5.03 -9.35
CA PHE A 36 -4.90 4.55 -9.84
C PHE A 36 -5.84 5.71 -10.22
N PHE A 37 -6.01 6.71 -9.34
CA PHE A 37 -6.88 7.85 -9.64
C PHE A 37 -6.34 8.74 -10.77
N ILE A 38 -5.01 8.89 -10.86
CA ILE A 38 -4.37 9.60 -11.97
C ILE A 38 -4.60 8.86 -13.29
N ASP A 39 -4.50 7.53 -13.30
CA ASP A 39 -4.71 6.72 -14.50
C ASP A 39 -6.17 6.75 -14.97
N MET A 40 -7.11 6.66 -14.03
CA MET A 40 -8.55 6.77 -14.30
C MET A 40 -8.94 8.14 -14.88
N ASP A 41 -8.31 9.23 -14.43
CA ASP A 41 -8.55 10.58 -14.94
C ASP A 41 -8.00 10.77 -16.35
N ALA A 42 -6.81 10.21 -16.63
CA ALA A 42 -6.17 10.35 -17.93
C ALA A 42 -6.97 9.68 -19.07
N LYS A 43 -7.64 8.54 -18.82
CA LYS A 43 -8.40 7.71 -19.80
C LYS A 43 -7.65 7.35 -21.09
N ASP A 44 -6.36 7.67 -21.17
CA ASP A 44 -5.53 7.49 -22.35
C ASP A 44 -4.90 6.09 -22.38
N ARG A 45 -4.79 5.51 -23.59
CA ARG A 45 -4.10 4.22 -23.81
C ARG A 45 -2.57 4.32 -23.66
N LYS A 46 -2.02 5.53 -23.77
CA LYS A 46 -0.57 5.82 -23.66
C LYS A 46 -0.31 6.76 -22.49
N PHE A 47 0.91 6.72 -21.94
CA PHE A 47 1.32 7.69 -20.93
C PHE A 47 1.34 9.10 -21.52
N SER A 48 0.36 9.92 -21.13
CA SER A 48 0.35 11.34 -21.45
C SER A 48 1.44 12.06 -20.65
N ARG A 49 2.03 13.12 -21.23
CA ARG A 49 3.03 13.96 -20.53
C ARG A 49 2.46 14.49 -19.20
N LYS A 50 1.17 14.84 -19.18
CA LYS A 50 0.46 15.29 -17.98
C LYS A 50 0.37 14.18 -16.92
N GLN A 51 0.06 12.96 -17.34
CA GLN A 51 -0.01 11.78 -16.46
C GLN A 51 1.35 11.49 -15.83
N LEU A 52 2.44 11.53 -16.61
CA LEU A 52 3.80 11.30 -16.11
C LEU A 52 4.21 12.36 -15.08
N ILE A 53 3.92 13.64 -15.34
CA ILE A 53 4.20 14.74 -14.41
C ILE A 53 3.46 14.53 -13.08
N LEU A 54 2.16 14.21 -13.12
CA LEU A 54 1.35 13.99 -11.91
C LEU A 54 1.76 12.72 -11.16
N THR A 55 2.16 11.67 -11.87
CA THR A 55 2.67 10.44 -11.25
C THR A 55 4.02 10.68 -10.57
N ALA A 56 4.91 11.42 -11.23
CA ALA A 56 6.19 11.82 -10.66
C ALA A 56 6.01 12.72 -9.43
N SER A 57 5.06 13.67 -9.46
CA SER A 57 4.76 14.49 -8.29
C SER A 57 4.25 13.65 -7.11
N ALA A 58 3.34 12.69 -7.37
CA ALA A 58 2.84 11.79 -6.34
C ALA A 58 3.97 10.95 -5.71
N PHE A 59 4.92 10.49 -6.52
CA PHE A 59 6.09 9.76 -6.02
C PHE A 59 6.97 10.64 -5.12
N ILE A 60 7.23 11.89 -5.52
CA ILE A 60 8.01 12.85 -4.73
C ILE A 60 7.29 13.19 -3.43
N GLU A 61 5.98 13.46 -3.48
CA GLU A 61 5.14 13.77 -2.31
C GLU A 61 5.21 12.66 -1.26
N VAL A 62 5.04 11.40 -1.70
CA VAL A 62 5.10 10.19 -0.86
C VAL A 62 6.51 9.94 -0.34
N ALA A 63 7.53 10.02 -1.20
CA ALA A 63 8.91 9.77 -0.78
C ALA A 63 9.38 10.80 0.26
N LEU A 64 9.07 12.09 0.04
CA LEU A 64 9.35 13.14 1.01
C LEU A 64 8.60 12.91 2.32
N ALA A 65 7.32 12.53 2.27
CA ALA A 65 6.54 12.24 3.47
C ALA A 65 7.12 11.05 4.26
N ALA A 66 7.57 9.99 3.58
CA ALA A 66 8.16 8.81 4.21
C ALA A 66 9.53 9.13 4.86
N ILE A 67 10.36 9.94 4.21
CA ILE A 67 11.64 10.36 4.78
C ILE A 67 11.42 11.27 6.00
N LEU A 68 10.51 12.25 5.87
CA LEU A 68 10.19 13.17 6.96
C LEU A 68 9.55 12.44 8.14
N SER A 69 8.67 11.45 7.90
CA SER A 69 8.05 10.69 8.99
C SER A 69 9.06 9.92 9.80
N VAL A 70 10.11 9.34 9.18
CA VAL A 70 11.21 8.68 9.91
C VAL A 70 12.00 9.71 10.74
N PHE A 71 12.33 10.87 10.17
CA PHE A 71 13.08 11.91 10.89
C PHE A 71 12.33 12.54 12.07
N PHE A 72 11.00 12.52 12.03
CA PHE A 72 10.16 12.99 13.14
C PHE A 72 10.01 11.98 14.29
N MET A 73 10.39 10.71 14.08
CA MET A 73 10.39 9.71 15.16
C MET A 73 11.67 9.78 15.97
N GLU A 74 11.61 9.28 17.20
CA GLU A 74 12.81 9.17 18.04
C GLU A 74 13.73 8.02 17.55
N PRO A 75 15.05 8.23 17.47
CA PRO A 75 15.79 9.48 17.70
C PRO A 75 15.68 10.46 16.53
N LEU A 76 15.41 11.72 16.85
CA LEU A 76 15.21 12.78 15.85
C LEU A 76 16.46 12.93 14.97
N TRP A 77 16.24 13.11 13.66
CA TRP A 77 17.29 13.33 12.64
C TRP A 77 18.17 12.12 12.30
N GLU A 78 17.83 10.91 12.76
CA GLU A 78 18.51 9.68 12.37
C GLU A 78 17.60 8.77 11.53
N LEU A 79 18.19 7.99 10.61
CA LEU A 79 17.47 6.97 9.83
C LEU A 79 17.39 5.62 10.55
N ARG A 80 17.37 5.65 11.88
CA ARG A 80 17.28 4.47 12.74
C ARG A 80 15.98 4.57 13.52
N LEU A 81 15.23 3.48 13.54
CA LEU A 81 13.98 3.40 14.28
C LEU A 81 14.15 2.36 15.38
N TYR A 82 13.82 2.78 16.61
CA TYR A 82 13.62 1.85 17.71
C TYR A 82 12.15 1.48 17.80
N ALA A 83 11.85 0.23 18.12
CA ALA A 83 10.47 -0.20 18.29
C ALA A 83 10.34 -1.26 19.39
N CYS A 84 9.15 -1.30 20.00
CA CYS A 84 8.75 -2.43 20.81
C CYS A 84 8.25 -3.56 19.90
N GLU A 85 8.77 -4.78 20.09
CA GLU A 85 8.32 -5.95 19.34
C GLU A 85 6.86 -6.28 19.65
N ALA A 86 5.98 -6.18 18.65
CA ALA A 86 4.58 -6.55 18.78
C ALA A 86 4.43 -8.09 18.75
N ARG A 87 4.13 -8.69 19.91
CA ARG A 87 4.05 -10.15 20.05
C ARG A 87 2.65 -10.69 19.89
N LYS A 88 1.65 -9.94 20.35
CA LYS A 88 0.25 -10.34 20.34
C LYS A 88 -0.62 -9.25 19.75
N LEU A 89 -1.75 -9.65 19.18
CA LEU A 89 -2.78 -8.72 18.71
C LEU A 89 -3.30 -7.80 19.83
N THR A 90 -3.35 -8.30 21.07
CA THR A 90 -3.75 -7.52 22.25
C THR A 90 -2.86 -6.30 22.49
N ASP A 91 -1.59 -6.36 22.08
CA ASP A 91 -0.61 -5.28 22.29
C ASP A 91 -0.98 -4.03 21.48
N TRP A 92 -1.72 -4.19 20.37
CA TRP A 92 -2.23 -3.10 19.55
C TRP A 92 -3.52 -2.46 20.09
N TYR A 93 -4.23 -3.17 20.97
CA TYR A 93 -5.55 -2.79 21.47
C TYR A 93 -5.53 -2.58 22.99
N THR A 94 -4.54 -1.83 23.46
CA THR A 94 -4.30 -1.55 24.88
C THR A 94 -5.50 -0.88 25.58
N LEU A 95 -6.33 -0.14 24.86
CA LEU A 95 -7.58 0.42 25.39
C LEU A 95 -8.50 -0.67 26.00
N PHE A 96 -8.54 -1.85 25.37
CA PHE A 96 -9.34 -2.98 25.82
C PHE A 96 -8.53 -3.97 26.68
N TYR A 97 -7.22 -4.05 26.44
CA TYR A 97 -6.34 -5.04 27.05
C TYR A 97 -5.13 -4.37 27.74
N ASN A 98 -5.39 -3.68 28.86
CA ASN A 98 -4.32 -3.10 29.67
C ASN A 98 -3.52 -4.19 30.41
N PRO A 99 -2.19 -4.06 30.52
CA PRO A 99 -1.36 -5.00 31.27
C PRO A 99 -1.66 -4.93 32.78
N ASN A 100 -1.80 -6.11 33.41
CA ASN A 100 -2.02 -6.25 34.85
C ASN A 100 -1.08 -7.32 35.43
N PRO A 101 0.19 -6.99 35.73
CA PRO A 101 1.10 -7.94 36.34
C PRO A 101 0.62 -8.34 37.73
N ASN A 102 0.51 -9.65 37.98
CA ASN A 102 0.09 -10.25 39.24
C ASN A 102 -1.33 -9.86 39.74
N TYR A 103 -2.18 -9.25 38.91
CA TYR A 103 -3.53 -8.80 39.28
C TYR A 103 -3.58 -7.73 40.39
N GLU A 104 -2.44 -7.16 40.76
CA GLU A 104 -2.34 -6.17 41.85
C GLU A 104 -2.62 -4.75 41.37
N SER A 105 -2.17 -4.40 40.16
CA SER A 105 -2.34 -3.05 39.60
C SER A 105 -2.32 -3.05 38.07
N THR A 106 -3.24 -2.30 37.47
CA THR A 106 -3.31 -2.10 36.02
C THR A 106 -2.48 -0.90 35.61
N TYR A 107 -1.51 -1.08 34.71
CA TYR A 107 -0.71 0.02 34.15
C TYR A 107 -1.33 0.50 32.83
N HIS A 108 -1.42 1.81 32.63
CA HIS A 108 -1.99 2.41 31.42
C HIS A 108 -0.90 2.91 30.48
N CYS A 109 -0.21 1.98 29.80
CA CYS A 109 0.90 2.29 28.89
C CYS A 109 0.46 2.13 27.43
N THR A 110 -0.66 2.78 27.14
CA THR A 110 -1.45 2.55 25.93
C THR A 110 -0.73 2.92 24.64
N GLN A 111 0.20 3.89 24.72
CA GLN A 111 0.95 4.41 23.57
C GLN A 111 2.35 3.82 23.42
N GLU A 112 2.86 3.08 24.41
CA GLU A 112 4.24 2.59 24.42
C GLU A 112 4.37 1.15 23.92
N ALA A 113 3.34 0.31 24.05
CA ALA A 113 3.43 -1.12 23.76
C ALA A 113 3.83 -1.46 22.30
N VAL A 114 3.49 -0.58 21.34
CA VAL A 114 3.77 -0.77 19.91
C VAL A 114 4.35 0.49 19.28
N TYR A 115 4.94 1.36 20.10
CA TYR A 115 5.62 2.55 19.59
C TYR A 115 6.83 2.15 18.73
N PRO A 116 7.09 2.81 17.58
CA PRO A 116 6.36 3.90 16.93
C PRO A 116 5.44 3.44 15.79
N LEU A 117 5.22 2.13 15.60
CA LEU A 117 4.62 1.55 14.38
C LEU A 117 3.24 2.10 14.03
N GLN A 118 2.42 2.43 15.03
CA GLN A 118 1.15 3.10 14.82
C GLN A 118 1.34 4.58 14.47
N THR A 119 2.10 5.30 15.29
CA THR A 119 2.25 6.75 15.23
C THR A 119 2.95 7.19 13.95
N ILE A 120 3.98 6.46 13.50
CA ILE A 120 4.75 6.81 12.30
C ILE A 120 3.90 6.77 11.04
N VAL A 121 2.96 5.82 10.92
CA VAL A 121 2.06 5.71 9.76
C VAL A 121 1.04 6.84 9.76
N LEU A 122 0.51 7.23 10.92
CA LEU A 122 -0.40 8.36 11.04
C LEU A 122 0.29 9.69 10.70
N VAL A 123 1.51 9.90 11.21
CA VAL A 123 2.34 11.07 10.88
C VAL A 123 2.66 11.08 9.38
N TYR A 124 3.02 9.93 8.81
CA TYR A 124 3.25 9.79 7.37
C TYR A 124 2.02 10.18 6.54
N TYR A 125 0.82 9.68 6.86
CA TYR A 125 -0.40 10.04 6.13
C TYR A 125 -0.75 11.53 6.26
N PHE A 126 -0.51 12.13 7.42
CA PHE A 126 -0.65 13.57 7.61
C PHE A 126 0.34 14.35 6.72
N LEU A 127 1.61 13.94 6.69
CA LEU A 127 2.62 14.55 5.84
C LEU A 127 2.32 14.37 4.35
N CYS A 128 1.78 13.22 3.93
CA CYS A 128 1.29 13.02 2.57
C CYS A 128 0.20 14.04 2.21
N LEU A 129 -0.75 14.27 3.10
CA LEU A 129 -1.82 15.25 2.90
C LEU A 129 -1.24 16.67 2.78
N VAL A 130 -0.35 17.07 3.68
CA VAL A 130 0.31 18.40 3.65
C VAL A 130 1.14 18.56 2.38
N ASN A 131 1.99 17.58 2.04
CA ASN A 131 2.83 17.60 0.85
C ASN A 131 1.98 17.69 -0.42
N MET A 132 0.87 16.95 -0.50
CA MET A 132 -0.05 17.04 -1.62
C MET A 132 -0.64 18.45 -1.76
N PHE A 133 -1.02 19.12 -0.66
CA PHE A 133 -1.54 20.49 -0.71
C PHE A 133 -0.49 21.54 -1.11
N LEU A 134 0.78 21.31 -0.80
CA LEU A 134 1.86 22.25 -1.11
C LEU A 134 2.46 21.99 -2.50
N ILE A 135 2.88 20.76 -2.77
CA ILE A 135 3.67 20.38 -3.94
C ILE A 135 2.79 20.28 -5.18
N ARG A 136 1.61 19.65 -5.08
CA ARG A 136 0.77 19.37 -6.25
C ARG A 136 0.24 20.63 -6.92
N PRO A 137 -0.34 21.62 -6.20
CA PRO A 137 -0.74 22.88 -6.82
C PRO A 137 0.44 23.66 -7.39
N ALA A 138 1.60 23.66 -6.72
CA ALA A 138 2.79 24.34 -7.20
C ALA A 138 3.27 23.76 -8.55
N ILE A 139 3.35 22.43 -8.67
CA ILE A 139 3.72 21.76 -9.92
C ILE A 139 2.67 21.98 -11.01
N CYS A 140 1.38 21.86 -10.69
CA CYS A 140 0.30 22.12 -11.63
C CYS A 140 0.33 23.55 -12.18
N SER A 141 0.64 24.54 -11.33
CA SER A 141 0.78 25.94 -11.74
C SER A 141 2.06 26.18 -12.57
N ALA A 142 3.18 25.55 -12.19
CA ALA A 142 4.46 25.75 -12.87
C ALA A 142 4.50 25.10 -14.26
N LEU A 143 3.83 23.95 -14.44
CA LEU A 143 3.86 23.17 -15.68
C LEU A 143 2.55 23.25 -16.49
N ASP A 144 1.62 24.14 -16.11
CA ASP A 144 0.28 24.33 -16.68
C ASP A 144 -0.50 23.00 -16.87
N VAL A 145 -0.41 22.12 -15.86
CA VAL A 145 -1.12 20.84 -15.83
C VAL A 145 -2.35 20.99 -14.96
N ARG A 146 -3.54 21.03 -15.57
CA ARG A 146 -4.82 21.06 -14.83
C ARG A 146 -5.37 19.66 -14.65
N GLY A 147 -5.37 19.16 -13.42
CA GLY A 147 -6.02 17.90 -13.01
C GLY A 147 -6.63 18.07 -11.63
N LYS A 148 -7.91 18.45 -11.55
CA LYS A 148 -8.60 18.67 -10.27
C LYS A 148 -9.05 17.36 -9.61
N ALA A 149 -9.46 16.38 -10.42
CA ALA A 149 -10.02 15.13 -9.92
C ALA A 149 -9.05 14.32 -9.04
N PRO A 150 -7.74 14.18 -9.39
CA PRO A 150 -6.79 13.45 -8.53
C PRO A 150 -6.58 14.10 -7.16
N ILE A 151 -6.69 15.43 -7.06
CA ILE A 151 -6.54 16.18 -5.80
C ILE A 151 -7.75 15.92 -4.89
N TYR A 152 -8.96 16.04 -5.42
CA TYR A 152 -10.17 15.76 -4.65
C TYR A 152 -10.25 14.30 -4.20
N SER A 153 -9.87 13.36 -5.06
CA SER A 153 -9.86 11.95 -4.69
C SER A 153 -8.95 11.67 -3.48
N ALA A 154 -7.75 12.27 -3.48
CA ALA A 154 -6.81 12.17 -2.37
C ALA A 154 -7.32 12.75 -1.06
N LEU A 155 -8.10 13.82 -1.12
CA LEU A 155 -8.75 14.40 0.05
C LEU A 155 -9.77 13.45 0.70
N TYR A 156 -10.34 12.51 -0.06
CA TYR A 156 -11.25 11.49 0.47
C TYR A 156 -10.53 10.22 0.91
N PHE A 157 -9.60 9.69 0.09
CA PHE A 157 -9.00 8.39 0.40
C PHE A 157 -7.97 8.46 1.53
N LEU A 158 -7.22 9.56 1.69
CA LEU A 158 -6.21 9.68 2.77
C LEU A 158 -6.86 9.63 4.16
N PRO A 159 -7.91 10.42 4.47
CA PRO A 159 -8.63 10.29 5.73
C PRO A 159 -9.23 8.89 5.93
N LEU A 160 -9.77 8.28 4.87
CA LEU A 160 -10.28 6.91 4.95
C LEU A 160 -9.17 5.91 5.34
N LEU A 161 -7.99 6.02 4.72
CA LEU A 161 -6.82 5.21 5.09
C LEU A 161 -6.39 5.45 6.54
N THR A 162 -6.42 6.69 7.02
CA THR A 162 -6.09 7.00 8.42
C THR A 162 -7.10 6.39 9.39
N LEU A 163 -8.39 6.39 9.04
CA LEU A 163 -9.44 5.79 9.86
C LEU A 163 -9.28 4.27 9.92
N VAL A 164 -9.09 3.63 8.76
CA VAL A 164 -8.88 2.18 8.66
C VAL A 164 -7.61 1.75 9.40
N HIS A 165 -6.51 2.50 9.26
CA HIS A 165 -5.29 2.22 10.00
C HIS A 165 -5.48 2.48 11.51
N GLY A 166 -6.17 3.56 11.89
CA GLY A 166 -6.44 3.89 13.29
C GLY A 166 -7.23 2.82 14.03
N THR A 167 -8.15 2.13 13.35
CA THR A 167 -9.00 1.08 13.96
C THR A 167 -8.47 -0.34 13.74
N CYS A 168 -7.87 -0.62 12.58
CA CYS A 168 -7.48 -1.97 12.17
C CYS A 168 -5.97 -2.19 12.11
N CYS A 169 -5.13 -1.28 12.61
CA CYS A 169 -3.67 -1.36 12.50
C CYS A 169 -3.06 -2.70 12.89
N GLY A 170 -3.45 -3.26 14.05
CA GLY A 170 -2.93 -4.56 14.51
C GLY A 170 -3.34 -5.70 13.58
N LEU A 171 -4.59 -5.70 13.11
CA LEU A 171 -5.05 -6.67 12.11
C LEU A 171 -4.26 -6.53 10.81
N ILE A 172 -4.02 -5.30 10.35
CA ILE A 172 -3.23 -5.05 9.13
C ILE A 172 -1.78 -5.50 9.35
N TYR A 173 -1.19 -5.26 10.52
CA TYR A 173 0.18 -5.66 10.83
C TYR A 173 0.39 -7.17 10.69
N TYR A 174 -0.54 -8.00 11.18
CA TYR A 174 -0.41 -9.45 11.02
C TYR A 174 -0.86 -9.99 9.66
N SER A 175 -1.68 -9.23 8.91
CA SER A 175 -2.26 -9.68 7.64
C SER A 175 -1.66 -9.03 6.39
N PHE A 176 -0.78 -8.02 6.51
CA PHE A 176 -0.25 -7.27 5.36
C PHE A 176 0.38 -8.14 4.25
N PRO A 177 1.10 -9.26 4.54
CA PRO A 177 1.64 -10.10 3.48
C PRO A 177 0.52 -10.68 2.60
N TYR A 178 -0.53 -11.19 3.24
CA TYR A 178 -1.71 -11.74 2.57
C TYR A 178 -2.52 -10.65 1.86
N LEU A 179 -2.67 -9.48 2.49
CA LEU A 179 -3.32 -8.32 1.86
C LEU A 179 -2.57 -7.88 0.59
N SER A 180 -1.24 -7.84 0.62
CA SER A 180 -0.40 -7.52 -0.54
C SER A 180 -0.61 -8.51 -1.69
N ILE A 181 -0.59 -9.81 -1.38
CA ILE A 181 -0.86 -10.88 -2.36
C ILE A 181 -2.27 -10.72 -2.95
N ALA A 182 -3.28 -10.57 -2.10
CA ALA A 182 -4.67 -10.43 -2.52
C ALA A 182 -4.90 -9.18 -3.38
N MET A 183 -4.39 -8.02 -2.94
CA MET A 183 -4.47 -6.77 -3.70
C MET A 183 -3.78 -6.89 -5.05
N SER A 184 -2.61 -7.53 -5.11
CA SER A 184 -1.93 -7.76 -6.39
C SER A 184 -2.76 -8.64 -7.33
N MET A 185 -3.35 -9.73 -6.83
CA MET A 185 -4.16 -10.64 -7.66
C MET A 185 -5.41 -9.94 -8.19
N VAL A 186 -6.12 -9.23 -7.32
CA VAL A 186 -7.34 -8.49 -7.68
C VAL A 186 -7.02 -7.36 -8.64
N ALA A 187 -6.00 -6.56 -8.38
CA ALA A 187 -5.65 -5.43 -9.22
C ALA A 187 -5.13 -5.87 -10.61
N ASN A 188 -4.42 -7.00 -10.68
CA ASN A 188 -4.06 -7.62 -11.96
C ASN A 188 -5.31 -8.08 -12.74
N ALA A 189 -6.27 -8.72 -12.07
CA ALA A 189 -7.52 -9.13 -12.72
C ALA A 189 -8.36 -7.93 -13.21
N ILE A 190 -8.43 -6.85 -12.42
CA ILE A 190 -9.08 -5.59 -12.80
C ILE A 190 -8.38 -4.95 -14.00
N HIS A 191 -7.05 -4.92 -14.01
CA HIS A 191 -6.30 -4.34 -15.13
C HIS A 191 -6.62 -5.02 -16.46
N TYR A 192 -6.69 -6.35 -16.47
CA TYR A 192 -7.05 -7.10 -17.67
C TYR A 192 -8.54 -7.01 -18.02
N SER A 193 -9.45 -6.96 -17.03
CA SER A 193 -10.88 -6.86 -17.30
C SER A 193 -11.31 -5.51 -17.88
N LEU A 194 -10.55 -4.44 -17.61
CA LEU A 194 -10.80 -3.10 -18.17
C LEU A 194 -10.35 -2.95 -19.63
N LYS A 195 -9.66 -3.95 -20.22
CA LYS A 195 -9.28 -3.90 -21.63
C LYS A 195 -10.49 -4.18 -22.52
N LEU A 196 -10.61 -3.39 -23.60
CA LEU A 196 -11.73 -3.52 -24.53
C LEU A 196 -11.65 -4.81 -25.36
N ASP A 197 -10.44 -5.16 -25.81
CA ASP A 197 -10.19 -6.38 -26.58
C ASP A 197 -9.85 -7.53 -25.64
N GLN A 198 -10.79 -8.45 -25.45
CA GLN A 198 -10.66 -9.62 -24.56
C GLN A 198 -10.06 -10.86 -25.27
N THR A 199 -9.53 -10.71 -26.49
CA THR A 199 -8.94 -11.83 -27.22
C THR A 199 -7.56 -12.20 -26.67
N GLN A 200 -7.30 -13.49 -26.46
CA GLN A 200 -6.04 -14.01 -25.89
C GLN A 200 -4.77 -13.46 -26.57
N LYS A 201 -4.77 -13.42 -27.91
CA LYS A 201 -3.64 -12.91 -28.70
C LYS A 201 -3.41 -11.41 -28.49
N SER A 202 -4.48 -10.61 -28.45
CA SER A 202 -4.37 -9.17 -28.25
C SER A 202 -3.89 -8.83 -26.83
N LEU A 203 -4.38 -9.54 -25.81
CA LEU A 203 -3.97 -9.36 -24.42
C LEU A 203 -2.50 -9.70 -24.22
N LEU A 204 -2.00 -10.80 -24.81
CA LEU A 204 -0.58 -11.15 -24.77
C LEU A 204 0.29 -10.11 -25.46
N LEU A 205 -0.08 -9.71 -26.68
CA LEU A 205 0.70 -8.74 -27.45
C LEU A 205 0.71 -7.38 -26.74
N SER A 206 -0.44 -6.93 -26.25
CA SER A 206 -0.60 -5.66 -25.53
C SER A 206 0.13 -5.69 -24.18
N SER A 207 0.22 -6.83 -23.51
CA SER A 207 0.98 -6.97 -22.25
C SER A 207 2.48 -6.77 -22.42
N VAL A 208 3.04 -7.14 -23.57
CA VAL A 208 4.48 -7.10 -23.84
C VAL A 208 4.90 -5.84 -24.60
N TRP A 209 4.07 -5.38 -25.55
CA TRP A 209 4.42 -4.30 -26.46
C TRP A 209 3.94 -2.91 -26.01
N GLU A 210 2.89 -2.81 -25.19
CA GLU A 210 2.46 -1.51 -24.67
C GLU A 210 3.20 -1.19 -23.36
N VAL A 211 4.06 -0.17 -23.41
CA VAL A 211 4.85 0.29 -22.25
C VAL A 211 3.99 0.52 -21.00
N LYS A 212 2.78 1.08 -21.16
CA LYS A 212 1.85 1.31 -20.05
C LYS A 212 1.46 0.02 -19.34
N ASN A 213 1.13 -1.02 -20.09
CA ASN A 213 0.73 -2.31 -19.51
C ASN A 213 1.92 -3.02 -18.89
N VAL A 214 3.09 -2.99 -19.56
CA VAL A 214 4.32 -3.56 -19.01
C VAL A 214 4.63 -2.94 -17.65
N VAL A 215 4.55 -1.61 -17.51
CA VAL A 215 4.78 -0.92 -16.24
C VAL A 215 3.74 -1.33 -15.19
N ILE A 216 2.45 -1.31 -15.53
CA ILE A 216 1.38 -1.65 -14.58
C ILE A 216 1.50 -3.12 -14.12
N ILE A 217 1.69 -4.06 -15.04
CA ILE A 217 1.86 -5.49 -14.73
C ILE A 217 3.11 -5.69 -13.86
N SER A 218 4.22 -5.02 -14.18
CA SER A 218 5.44 -5.08 -13.38
C SER A 218 5.22 -4.61 -11.94
N VAL A 219 4.45 -3.53 -11.74
CA VAL A 219 4.09 -3.05 -10.39
C VAL A 219 3.29 -4.10 -9.62
N HIS A 220 2.31 -4.74 -10.25
CA HIS A 220 1.56 -5.82 -9.63
C HIS A 220 2.47 -7.01 -9.28
N TRP A 221 3.32 -7.44 -10.21
CA TRP A 221 4.29 -8.51 -9.97
C TRP A 221 5.24 -8.19 -8.80
N LEU A 222 5.72 -6.96 -8.71
CA LEU A 222 6.53 -6.51 -7.58
C LEU A 222 5.75 -6.52 -6.26
N LEU A 223 4.48 -6.12 -6.26
CA LEU A 223 3.62 -6.17 -5.08
C LEU A 223 3.34 -7.62 -4.62
N LEU A 224 3.17 -8.54 -5.56
CA LEU A 224 3.05 -9.97 -5.29
C LEU A 224 4.34 -10.54 -4.72
N ALA A 225 5.48 -10.25 -5.35
CA ALA A 225 6.79 -10.67 -4.87
C ALA A 225 7.07 -10.13 -3.47
N PHE A 226 6.73 -8.86 -3.20
CA PHE A 226 6.83 -8.23 -1.91
C PHE A 226 6.00 -8.96 -0.83
N GLY A 227 4.75 -9.33 -1.13
CA GLY A 227 3.90 -10.11 -0.23
C GLY A 227 4.42 -11.53 0.04
N ILE A 228 5.00 -12.19 -0.95
CA ILE A 228 5.62 -13.52 -0.79
C ILE A 228 6.89 -13.42 0.07
N CYS A 229 7.74 -12.41 -0.17
CA CYS A 229 8.96 -12.19 0.60
C CYS A 229 8.66 -11.90 2.08
N SER A 230 7.59 -11.15 2.38
CA SER A 230 7.23 -10.81 3.76
C SER A 230 6.68 -11.98 4.58
N LEU A 231 6.25 -13.08 3.92
CA LEU A 231 5.88 -14.32 4.62
C LEU A 231 7.09 -15.14 5.10
N ASN A 232 8.28 -14.91 4.54
CA ASN A 232 9.54 -15.57 4.93
C ASN A 232 9.49 -17.12 4.99
N TYR A 233 8.66 -17.76 4.14
CA TYR A 233 8.56 -19.23 4.06
C TYR A 233 9.55 -19.81 3.04
N HIS A 234 9.20 -19.73 1.74
CA HIS A 234 9.99 -20.32 0.66
C HIS A 234 10.08 -19.38 -0.53
N TYR A 235 11.29 -18.90 -0.82
CA TYR A 235 11.57 -18.04 -1.96
C TYR A 235 11.27 -18.71 -3.32
N SER A 236 11.13 -20.04 -3.36
CA SER A 236 10.67 -20.75 -4.58
C SER A 236 9.28 -20.31 -5.05
N LEU A 237 8.44 -19.79 -4.15
CA LEU A 237 7.13 -19.24 -4.49
C LEU A 237 7.23 -17.98 -5.36
N LEU A 238 8.39 -17.31 -5.43
CA LEU A 238 8.61 -16.18 -6.36
C LEU A 238 8.46 -16.59 -7.83
N CYS A 239 8.64 -17.87 -8.16
CA CYS A 239 8.34 -18.39 -9.51
C CYS A 239 6.86 -18.26 -9.89
N LEU A 240 5.95 -18.09 -8.92
CA LEU A 240 4.51 -17.89 -9.14
C LEU A 240 4.15 -16.42 -9.42
N VAL A 241 5.10 -15.49 -9.37
CA VAL A 241 4.82 -14.07 -9.63
C VAL A 241 4.13 -13.81 -10.99
N PRO A 242 4.54 -14.41 -12.14
CA PRO A 242 3.83 -14.23 -13.41
C PRO A 242 2.53 -15.05 -13.51
N PHE A 243 2.24 -15.93 -12.54
CA PHE A 243 1.12 -16.86 -12.62
C PHE A 243 -0.25 -16.16 -12.74
N PRO A 244 -0.60 -15.10 -11.96
CA PRO A 244 -1.91 -14.47 -12.08
C PRO A 244 -2.19 -13.87 -13.47
N SER A 245 -1.19 -13.27 -14.11
CA SER A 245 -1.30 -12.75 -15.47
C SER A 245 -1.47 -13.86 -16.50
N LEU A 246 -0.67 -14.92 -16.40
CA LEU A 246 -0.79 -16.08 -17.31
C LEU A 246 -2.14 -16.77 -17.12
N PHE A 247 -2.57 -16.97 -15.87
CA PHE A 247 -3.84 -17.58 -15.55
C PHE A 247 -5.01 -16.81 -16.17
N TYR A 248 -5.05 -15.48 -15.99
CA TYR A 248 -6.11 -14.65 -16.59
C TYR A 248 -6.15 -14.78 -18.11
N ILE A 249 -5.00 -14.68 -18.77
CA ILE A 249 -4.90 -14.76 -20.24
C ILE A 249 -5.37 -16.13 -20.75
N LEU A 250 -5.03 -17.21 -20.04
CA LEU A 250 -5.44 -18.56 -20.44
C LEU A 250 -6.95 -18.77 -20.24
N THR A 251 -7.53 -18.20 -19.19
CA THR A 251 -8.95 -18.38 -18.85
C THR A 251 -9.89 -17.37 -19.53
N VAL A 252 -9.38 -16.29 -20.12
CA VAL A 252 -10.21 -15.22 -20.70
C VAL A 252 -11.26 -15.71 -21.69
N ARG A 253 -10.94 -16.76 -22.48
CA ARG A 253 -11.84 -17.37 -23.45
C ARG A 253 -13.11 -17.94 -22.80
N PHE A 254 -13.02 -18.38 -21.55
CA PHE A 254 -14.16 -18.93 -20.80
C PHE A 254 -14.91 -17.88 -19.99
N THR A 255 -14.38 -16.66 -19.88
CA THR A 255 -14.93 -15.59 -19.05
C THR A 255 -15.43 -14.39 -19.85
N ASP A 256 -15.17 -14.32 -21.17
CA ASP A 256 -15.63 -13.21 -22.03
C ASP A 256 -17.16 -13.24 -22.22
N PRO A 257 -17.90 -12.20 -21.79
CA PRO A 257 -19.35 -12.09 -21.98
C PRO A 257 -19.77 -12.13 -23.46
N ASN A 258 -18.92 -11.68 -24.38
CA ASN A 258 -19.25 -11.61 -25.80
C ASN A 258 -19.38 -13.01 -26.43
N GLU A 259 -18.54 -13.96 -26.01
CA GLU A 259 -18.60 -15.34 -26.50
C GLU A 259 -19.96 -15.98 -26.15
N PHE A 260 -20.52 -15.69 -24.96
CA PHE A 260 -21.85 -16.15 -24.57
C PHE A 260 -22.98 -15.51 -25.37
N ARG A 261 -22.86 -14.22 -25.71
CA ARG A 261 -23.86 -13.52 -26.54
C ARG A 261 -23.92 -14.08 -27.95
N ASP A 262 -22.77 -14.41 -28.52
CA ASP A 262 -22.68 -14.98 -29.87
C ASP A 262 -23.21 -16.43 -29.92
N ILE A 263 -23.00 -17.22 -28.87
CA ILE A 263 -23.59 -18.57 -28.75
C ILE A 263 -25.12 -18.47 -28.62
N ALA A 264 -25.64 -17.57 -27.78
CA ALA A 264 -27.09 -17.36 -27.63
C ALA A 264 -27.75 -16.86 -28.93
N SER A 265 -27.03 -16.12 -29.77
CA SER A 265 -27.54 -15.65 -31.07
C SER A 265 -27.60 -16.72 -32.18
N ARG A 266 -26.95 -17.88 -31.98
CA ARG A 266 -26.93 -19.00 -32.94
C ARG A 266 -27.94 -20.11 -32.62
N ILE A 267 -28.61 -20.03 -31.48
CA ILE A 267 -29.68 -20.94 -31.03
C ILE A 267 -31.02 -20.28 -31.34
#